data_AF-A0A9R0P188-F1
#
_entry.id   AF-A0A9R0P188-F1
#
_cell.length_a   1.000
_cell.length_b   1.000
_cell.length_c   1.000
_cell.angle_alpha   90.00
_cell.angle_beta   90.00
_cell.angle_gamma   90.00
#
_symmetry.space_group_name_H-M   'P 1'
#
loop_
_entity.id
_entity.type
_entity.pdbx_description
1 polymer ?
#
loop_
_entity_poly.entity_id
_entity_poly.type
_entity_poly.pdbx_seq_one_letter_code
_entity_poly.pdbx_strand_id
1 'polypeptide(L)'
;MDKRKSMQPMAERLGVDHQQLQQFVTTSTWDHVEVRRRLAAWAGEFVDPDALDIDDTGFPKDGEDSPGVARMYCGALGKTGNCQIGVSVHAVTDWASAAIDWRLFLPESWDDEKAADDPASRACRGSVRRGCRCPWCRRAFRL
;
A
#
# COMPACT_ATOMS: atom_id res chain seq x y z
N MET A 1 10.53 13.19 21.20
CA MET A 1 10.83 12.41 19.98
C MET A 1 9.64 12.51 19.05
N ASP A 2 9.87 12.85 17.78
CA ASP A 2 8.80 13.00 16.78
C ASP A 2 8.11 11.64 16.50
N LYS A 3 6.78 11.61 16.63
CA LYS A 3 5.95 10.41 16.43
C LYS A 3 5.57 10.17 14.96
N ARG A 4 5.88 11.09 14.04
CA ARG A 4 5.57 10.95 12.61
C ARG A 4 6.26 9.73 12.02
N LYS A 5 5.55 8.95 11.21
CA LYS A 5 6.10 7.76 10.53
C LYS A 5 6.88 8.11 9.24
N SER A 6 7.52 9.28 9.19
CA SER A 6 8.42 9.64 8.08
C SER A 6 9.81 9.02 8.28
N MET A 7 10.56 8.85 7.18
CA MET A 7 11.84 8.13 7.19
C MET A 7 12.89 8.75 8.12
N GLN A 8 12.96 10.08 8.23
CA GLN A 8 13.95 10.75 9.07
C GLN A 8 13.74 10.48 10.58
N PRO A 9 12.55 10.72 11.18
CA PRO A 9 12.27 10.31 12.55
C PRO A 9 12.41 8.80 12.82
N MET A 10 12.17 7.95 11.82
CA MET A 10 12.40 6.50 11.95
C MET A 10 13.90 6.17 12.01
N ALA A 11 14.71 6.80 11.16
CA ALA A 11 16.16 6.61 11.15
C ALA A 11 16.77 7.00 12.50
N GLU A 12 16.35 8.14 13.06
CA GLU A 12 16.75 8.61 14.39
C GLU A 12 16.39 7.58 15.49
N ARG A 13 15.17 7.03 15.46
CA ARG A 13 14.70 6.01 16.42
C ARG A 13 15.48 4.71 16.34
N LEU A 14 15.85 4.30 15.14
CA LEU A 14 16.59 3.07 14.89
C LEU A 14 18.10 3.27 15.10
N GLY A 15 18.58 4.51 15.25
CA GLY A 15 20.00 4.82 15.32
C GLY A 15 20.74 4.54 14.02
N VAL A 16 20.07 4.63 12.87
CA VAL A 16 20.62 4.37 11.53
C VAL A 16 20.69 5.65 10.71
N ASP A 17 21.52 5.63 9.67
CA ASP A 17 21.61 6.74 8.73
C ASP A 17 20.31 6.88 7.90
N HIS A 18 19.85 8.11 7.75
CA HIS A 18 18.60 8.42 7.05
C HIS A 18 18.65 8.07 5.56
N GLN A 19 19.78 8.36 4.89
CA GLN A 19 19.96 8.05 3.47
C GLN A 19 20.00 6.54 3.25
N GLN A 20 20.70 5.79 4.12
CA GLN A 20 20.71 4.33 4.07
C GLN A 20 19.30 3.75 4.23
N LEU A 21 18.50 4.25 5.19
CA LEU A 21 17.12 3.81 5.37
C LEU A 21 16.26 4.14 4.14
N GLN A 22 16.44 5.31 3.54
CA GLN A 22 15.74 5.69 2.31
C GLN A 22 16.08 4.72 1.17
N GLN A 23 17.37 4.49 0.89
CA GLN A 23 17.80 3.58 -0.17
C GLN A 23 17.32 2.15 0.07
N PHE A 24 17.33 1.69 1.33
CA PHE A 24 16.79 0.39 1.70
C PHE A 24 15.31 0.25 1.33
N VAL A 25 14.49 1.28 1.57
CA VAL A 25 13.05 1.22 1.27
C VAL A 25 12.76 1.42 -0.23
N THR A 26 13.51 2.27 -0.92
CA THR A 26 13.17 2.65 -2.32
C THR A 26 13.91 1.86 -3.39
N THR A 27 15.16 1.47 -3.13
CA THR A 27 16.12 1.00 -4.15
C THR A 27 16.74 -0.34 -3.81
N SER A 28 16.41 -0.94 -2.65
CA SER A 28 16.95 -2.24 -2.27
C SER A 28 16.66 -3.30 -3.32
N THR A 29 17.64 -4.17 -3.53
CA THR A 29 17.54 -5.34 -4.42
C THR A 29 16.77 -6.50 -3.79
N TRP A 30 16.30 -6.35 -2.55
CA TRP A 30 15.53 -7.38 -1.87
C TRP A 30 14.25 -7.69 -2.63
N ASP A 31 13.97 -8.97 -2.81
CA ASP A 31 12.67 -9.40 -3.31
C ASP A 31 11.62 -9.18 -2.23
N HIS A 32 10.93 -8.04 -2.31
CA HIS A 32 9.85 -7.68 -1.40
C HIS A 32 8.74 -8.74 -1.33
N VAL A 33 8.54 -9.55 -2.39
CA VAL A 33 7.55 -10.65 -2.38
C VAL A 33 8.03 -11.75 -1.44
N GLU A 34 9.30 -12.16 -1.55
CA GLU A 34 9.86 -13.17 -0.65
C GLU A 34 9.97 -12.67 0.79
N VAL A 35 10.36 -11.41 1.01
CA VAL A 35 10.38 -10.80 2.34
C VAL A 35 8.98 -10.84 2.97
N ARG A 36 7.96 -10.43 2.21
CA ARG A 36 6.57 -10.49 2.65
C ARG A 36 6.13 -11.92 2.93
N ARG A 37 6.45 -12.88 2.06
CA ARG A 37 6.12 -14.30 2.24
C ARG A 37 6.68 -14.86 3.55
N ARG A 38 7.93 -14.52 3.89
CA ARG A 38 8.57 -14.93 5.15
C ARG A 38 7.91 -14.31 6.37
N LEU A 39 7.60 -13.01 6.30
CA LEU A 39 6.87 -12.32 7.38
C LEU A 39 5.46 -12.89 7.56
N ALA A 40 4.77 -13.23 6.48
CA ALA A 40 3.46 -13.86 6.50
C ALA A 40 3.50 -15.25 7.14
N ALA A 41 4.49 -16.08 6.80
CA ALA A 41 4.69 -17.39 7.41
C ALA A 41 4.96 -17.26 8.92
N TRP A 42 5.87 -16.38 9.31
CA TRP A 42 6.17 -16.11 10.71
C TRP A 42 4.96 -15.59 11.49
N ALA A 43 4.20 -14.66 10.92
CA ALA A 43 2.98 -14.14 11.53
C ALA A 43 1.89 -15.22 11.63
N GLY A 44 1.75 -16.08 10.61
CA GLY A 44 0.81 -17.20 10.63
C GLY A 44 1.14 -18.22 11.72
N GLU A 45 2.41 -18.57 11.88
CA GLU A 45 2.87 -19.45 12.97
C GLU A 45 2.68 -18.81 14.36
N PHE A 46 2.89 -17.49 14.47
CA PHE A 46 2.74 -16.77 15.74
C PHE A 46 1.27 -16.60 16.16
N VAL A 47 0.40 -16.27 15.19
CA VAL A 47 -1.03 -16.04 15.45
C VAL A 47 -1.80 -17.35 15.59
N ASP A 48 -1.42 -18.40 14.84
CA ASP A 48 -2.14 -19.68 14.74
C ASP A 48 -3.65 -19.46 14.48
N PRO A 49 -4.01 -18.92 13.29
CA PRO A 49 -5.32 -18.30 13.08
C PRO A 49 -6.48 -19.29 13.05
N ASP A 50 -7.58 -18.91 13.69
CA ASP A 50 -8.88 -19.57 13.59
C ASP A 50 -9.60 -19.22 12.28
N ALA A 51 -9.33 -18.03 11.73
CA ALA A 51 -9.93 -17.54 10.50
C ALA A 51 -9.01 -16.58 9.72
N LEU A 52 -9.43 -16.28 8.49
CA LEU A 52 -8.87 -15.22 7.67
C LEU A 52 -9.91 -14.11 7.50
N ASP A 53 -9.49 -12.87 7.71
CA ASP A 53 -10.32 -11.67 7.53
C ASP A 53 -9.81 -10.85 6.34
N ILE A 54 -10.73 -10.23 5.60
CA ILE A 54 -10.41 -9.34 4.49
C ILE A 54 -10.91 -7.95 4.88
N ASP A 55 -9.98 -7.02 5.01
CA ASP A 55 -10.26 -5.63 5.41
C ASP A 55 -9.75 -4.66 4.35
N ASP A 56 -10.46 -3.54 4.19
CA ASP A 56 -10.03 -2.42 3.36
C ASP A 56 -9.68 -1.20 4.21
N THR A 57 -8.45 -0.70 4.04
CA THR A 57 -7.96 0.48 4.74
C THR A 57 -7.81 1.64 3.76
N GLY A 58 -8.52 2.74 4.06
CA GLY A 58 -8.41 3.99 3.31
C GLY A 58 -7.26 4.88 3.81
N PHE A 59 -6.40 5.32 2.88
CA PHE A 59 -5.30 6.25 3.11
C PHE A 59 -5.60 7.60 2.45
N PRO A 60 -5.96 8.65 3.21
CA PRO A 60 -6.23 9.97 2.66
C PRO A 60 -5.03 10.52 1.88
N LYS A 61 -5.30 11.21 0.76
CA LYS A 61 -4.29 11.84 -0.09
C LYS A 61 -4.72 13.23 -0.53
N ASP A 62 -3.76 14.14 -0.54
CA ASP A 62 -3.98 15.52 -1.00
C ASP A 62 -3.65 15.72 -2.50
N GLY A 63 -2.97 14.77 -3.15
CA GLY A 63 -2.56 14.87 -4.56
C GLY A 63 -2.91 13.65 -5.42
N GLU A 64 -2.50 13.68 -6.69
CA GLU A 64 -2.85 12.69 -7.73
C GLU A 64 -1.66 11.80 -8.17
N ASP A 65 -0.49 12.01 -7.58
CA ASP A 65 0.76 11.34 -7.98
C ASP A 65 0.99 10.00 -7.29
N SER A 66 0.09 9.57 -6.40
CA SER A 66 0.18 8.28 -5.72
C SER A 66 -0.56 7.20 -6.52
N PRO A 67 -0.01 5.98 -6.68
CA PRO A 67 -0.68 4.90 -7.41
C PRO A 67 -2.09 4.62 -6.88
N GLY A 68 -3.08 4.41 -7.74
CA GLY A 68 -4.45 4.05 -7.31
C GLY A 68 -5.15 5.10 -6.44
N VAL A 69 -4.67 6.34 -6.42
CA VAL A 69 -5.40 7.43 -5.74
C VAL A 69 -6.61 7.83 -6.57
N ALA A 70 -7.79 7.89 -5.95
CA ALA A 70 -9.01 8.40 -6.56
C ALA A 70 -10.02 8.86 -5.51
N ARG A 71 -11.14 9.43 -5.97
CA ARG A 71 -12.30 9.76 -5.14
C ARG A 71 -13.10 8.49 -4.83
N MET A 72 -12.86 7.90 -3.65
CA MET A 72 -13.50 6.67 -3.16
C MET A 72 -13.96 6.85 -1.71
N TYR A 73 -14.83 5.96 -1.20
CA TYR A 73 -15.15 5.96 0.22
C TYR A 73 -13.89 5.64 1.03
N CYS A 74 -13.54 6.50 1.99
CA CYS A 74 -12.37 6.34 2.82
C CYS A 74 -12.80 6.18 4.26
N GLY A 75 -12.63 4.98 4.84
CA GLY A 75 -12.98 4.70 6.23
C GLY A 75 -12.34 5.69 7.21
N ALA A 76 -11.06 6.04 7.00
CA ALA A 76 -10.35 7.02 7.82
C ALA A 76 -10.92 8.45 7.76
N LEU A 77 -11.63 8.81 6.69
CA LEU A 77 -12.31 10.11 6.56
C LEU A 77 -13.81 10.04 6.89
N GLY A 78 -14.40 8.85 6.97
CA GLY A 78 -15.84 8.63 7.14
C GLY A 78 -16.69 9.11 5.95
N LYS A 79 -16.08 9.37 4.78
CA LYS A 79 -16.74 9.94 3.60
C LYS A 79 -15.99 9.60 2.32
N THR A 80 -16.61 9.89 1.18
CA THR A 80 -15.91 9.89 -0.11
C THR A 80 -14.83 10.98 -0.12
N GLY A 81 -13.59 10.55 -0.25
CA GLY A 81 -12.35 11.32 -0.13
C GLY A 81 -11.41 11.04 -1.28
N ASN A 82 -10.47 11.95 -1.55
CA ASN A 82 -9.32 11.56 -2.37
C ASN A 82 -8.43 10.66 -1.52
N CYS A 83 -8.28 9.39 -1.91
CA CYS A 83 -7.61 8.40 -1.10
C CYS A 83 -7.08 7.24 -1.95
N GLN A 84 -6.18 6.47 -1.36
CA GLN A 84 -5.81 5.12 -1.80
C GLN A 84 -6.53 4.11 -0.91
N ILE A 85 -6.91 2.96 -1.46
CA ILE A 85 -7.47 1.85 -0.66
C ILE A 85 -6.52 0.66 -0.73
N GLY A 86 -6.00 0.24 0.43
CA GLY A 86 -5.28 -1.03 0.56
C GLY A 86 -6.23 -2.10 1.03
N VAL A 87 -6.32 -3.22 0.31
CA VAL A 87 -7.06 -4.41 0.73
C VAL A 87 -6.07 -5.40 1.29
N SER A 88 -6.28 -5.84 2.53
CA SER A 88 -5.40 -6.75 3.25
C SER A 88 -6.12 -8.03 3.66
N VAL A 89 -5.35 -9.10 3.75
CA VAL A 89 -5.77 -10.36 4.37
C VAL A 89 -5.09 -10.46 5.72
N HIS A 90 -5.87 -10.74 6.75
CA HIS A 90 -5.44 -10.84 8.12
C HIS A 90 -5.61 -12.27 8.62
N ALA A 91 -4.58 -12.81 9.26
CA ALA A 91 -4.68 -13.98 10.13
C ALA A 91 -5.28 -13.52 11.46
N VAL A 92 -6.39 -14.12 11.90
CA VAL A 92 -7.13 -13.67 13.09
C VAL A 92 -7.47 -14.81 14.05
N THR A 93 -7.47 -14.45 15.33
CA THR A 93 -8.06 -15.18 16.46
C THR A 93 -8.89 -14.20 17.28
N ASP A 94 -9.55 -14.66 18.34
CA ASP A 94 -10.32 -13.77 19.24
C ASP A 94 -9.46 -12.72 19.98
N TRP A 95 -8.13 -12.87 20.01
CA TRP A 95 -7.22 -11.99 20.76
C TRP A 95 -6.06 -11.42 19.94
N ALA A 96 -5.90 -11.84 18.68
CA ALA A 96 -4.83 -11.35 17.80
C ALA A 96 -5.31 -11.17 16.36
N SER A 97 -4.72 -10.18 15.67
CA SER A 97 -4.86 -9.99 14.23
C SER A 97 -3.53 -9.54 13.64
N ALA A 98 -3.10 -10.17 12.55
CA ALA A 98 -1.91 -9.79 11.82
C ALA A 98 -2.18 -9.77 10.31
N ALA A 99 -1.87 -8.65 9.65
CA ALA A 99 -1.91 -8.56 8.20
C ALA A 99 -0.81 -9.45 7.60
N ILE A 100 -1.20 -10.45 6.80
CA ILE A 100 -0.29 -11.43 6.19
C ILE A 100 -0.06 -11.18 4.69
N ASP A 101 -0.98 -10.52 4.00
CA ASP A 101 -0.76 -9.97 2.66
C ASP A 101 -1.64 -8.74 2.44
N TRP A 102 -1.29 -7.94 1.43
CA TRP A 102 -2.08 -6.78 1.03
C TRP A 102 -1.80 -6.36 -0.41
N ARG A 103 -2.79 -5.76 -1.05
CA ARG A 103 -2.67 -5.13 -2.36
C ARG A 103 -3.35 -3.78 -2.36
N LEU A 104 -2.89 -2.91 -3.24
CA LEU A 104 -3.58 -1.66 -3.52
C LEU A 104 -4.76 -1.95 -4.46
N PHE A 105 -5.95 -1.50 -4.09
CA PHE A 105 -7.09 -1.48 -5.00
C PHE A 105 -6.87 -0.43 -6.08
N LEU A 106 -6.98 -0.83 -7.34
CA LEU A 106 -6.89 0.09 -8.48
C LEU A 106 -8.30 0.33 -9.03
N PRO A 107 -8.86 1.55 -8.89
CA PRO A 107 -10.18 1.86 -9.43
C PRO A 107 -10.14 1.90 -10.96
N GLU A 108 -11.31 1.82 -11.60
CA GLU A 108 -11.40 1.77 -13.07
C GLU A 108 -10.69 2.94 -13.77
N SER A 109 -10.62 4.12 -13.15
CA SER A 109 -9.88 5.27 -13.70
C SER A 109 -8.38 5.02 -13.90
N TRP A 110 -7.82 4.02 -13.20
CA TRP A 110 -6.43 3.57 -13.30
C TRP A 110 -6.24 2.34 -14.21
N ASP A 111 -7.31 1.71 -14.67
CA ASP A 111 -7.28 0.55 -15.58
C ASP A 111 -7.19 1.04 -17.03
N ASP A 112 -6.13 0.66 -17.75
CA ASP A 112 -5.91 1.12 -19.13
C ASP A 112 -7.01 0.68 -20.09
N GLU A 113 -7.70 -0.43 -19.81
CA GLU A 113 -8.75 -0.97 -20.66
C GLU A 113 -10.12 -0.41 -20.33
N LYS A 114 -10.35 -0.05 -19.05
CA LYS A 114 -11.68 0.36 -18.57
C LYS A 114 -11.83 1.85 -18.34
N ALA A 115 -10.73 2.57 -18.17
CA ALA A 115 -10.81 3.98 -17.80
C ALA A 115 -11.41 4.81 -18.93
N ALA A 116 -12.30 5.74 -18.56
CA ALA A 116 -12.83 6.71 -19.49
C ALA A 116 -11.72 7.63 -20.05
N ASP A 117 -11.96 8.17 -21.26
CA ASP A 117 -11.10 9.17 -21.91
C ASP A 117 -11.47 10.59 -21.47
N ASP A 118 -11.44 10.82 -20.16
CA ASP A 118 -11.68 12.13 -19.56
C ASP A 118 -10.40 12.68 -18.89
N PRO A 119 -10.32 13.99 -18.61
CA PRO A 119 -9.14 14.59 -17.98
C PRO A 119 -8.77 14.00 -16.61
N ALA A 120 -9.74 13.63 -15.77
CA ALA A 120 -9.48 13.13 -14.41
C ALA A 120 -8.89 11.72 -14.45
N SER A 121 -9.45 10.85 -15.30
CA SER A 121 -8.89 9.50 -15.50
C SER A 121 -7.49 9.56 -16.13
N ARG A 122 -7.24 10.49 -17.07
CA ARG A 122 -5.90 10.71 -17.64
C ARG A 122 -4.88 11.24 -16.62
N ALA A 123 -5.30 12.13 -15.72
CA ALA A 123 -4.45 12.63 -14.64
C ALA A 123 -4.02 11.48 -13.70
N CYS A 124 -4.98 10.63 -13.31
CA CYS A 124 -4.73 9.41 -12.54
C CYS A 124 -3.70 8.48 -13.22
N ARG A 125 -3.82 8.23 -14.53
CA ARG A 125 -2.88 7.34 -15.26
C ARG A 125 -1.53 7.98 -15.56
N GLY A 126 -1.47 9.30 -15.68
CA GLY A 126 -0.37 10.05 -16.29
C GLY A 126 0.82 10.36 -15.37
N SER A 127 0.63 10.35 -14.06
CA SER A 127 1.62 10.78 -13.05
C SER A 127 2.60 9.67 -12.64
N VAL A 128 2.10 8.45 -12.39
CA VAL A 128 2.92 7.34 -11.84
C VAL A 128 3.68 6.55 -12.92
N ARG A 129 3.21 6.57 -14.17
CA ARG A 129 3.79 5.76 -15.26
C ARG A 129 5.01 6.38 -15.92
N ARG A 130 5.20 7.70 -15.83
CA ARG A 130 6.37 8.39 -16.40
C ARG A 130 7.59 8.16 -15.52
N GLY A 131 8.12 6.94 -15.53
CA GLY A 131 9.44 6.61 -14.96
C GLY A 131 9.48 5.44 -13.97
N CYS A 132 8.36 4.98 -13.38
CA CYS A 132 8.42 3.88 -12.41
C CYS A 132 8.60 2.52 -13.12
N ARG A 133 9.79 1.92 -12.97
CA ARG A 133 10.05 0.52 -13.38
C ARG A 133 9.58 -0.50 -12.35
N CYS A 134 9.03 -0.05 -11.23
CA CYS A 134 8.61 -0.86 -10.10
C CYS A 134 7.51 -1.89 -10.49
N PRO A 135 7.66 -3.19 -10.14
CA PRO A 135 6.67 -4.25 -10.46
C PRO A 135 5.23 -3.95 -10.02
N TRP A 136 5.09 -3.26 -8.89
CA TRP A 136 3.90 -2.71 -8.24
C TRP A 136 3.04 -1.83 -9.17
N CYS A 137 3.66 -1.10 -10.11
CA CYS A 137 2.95 -0.24 -11.06
C CYS A 137 2.39 -1.02 -12.26
N ARG A 138 2.87 -2.25 -12.52
CA ARG A 138 2.52 -3.05 -13.71
C ARG A 138 1.56 -4.20 -13.43
N ARG A 139 1.29 -4.53 -12.16
CA ARG A 139 0.37 -5.60 -11.78
C ARG A 139 -0.74 -5.05 -10.90
N ALA A 140 -1.81 -4.61 -11.58
CA ALA A 140 -3.13 -4.50 -10.99
C ALA A 140 -3.65 -5.90 -10.65
N PHE A 141 -4.31 -6.08 -9.51
CA PHE A 141 -5.24 -7.20 -9.37
C PHE A 141 -6.47 -6.86 -10.21
N ARG A 142 -6.79 -7.70 -11.19
CA ARG A 142 -8.19 -7.95 -11.49
C ARG A 142 -8.68 -8.88 -10.39
N LEU A 143 -9.58 -8.40 -9.55
CA LEU A 143 -10.51 -9.29 -8.88
C LEU A 143 -11.45 -9.88 -9.95
#